data_AF-A0A849FR09-F1
#
_entry.id   AF-A0A849FR09-F1
#
_cell.length_a   1.000
_cell.length_b   1.000
_cell.length_c   1.000
_cell.angle_alpha   90.00
_cell.angle_beta   90.00
_cell.angle_gamma   90.00
#
_symmetry.space_group_name_H-M   'P 1'
#
loop_
_entity.id
_entity.type
_entity.pdbx_description
1 polymer ?
#
loop_
_entity_poly.entity_id
_entity_poly.type
_entity_poly.pdbx_seq_one_letter_code
_entity_poly.pdbx_strand_id
1 'polypeptide(L)'
;MPFETLAAAPKKIAVIGAGISGMGAAHLLSKSNRVVLFEAEPRLGGHARTVVAGKRGDQPVDTGFIVYNEANYPHVTALFKELDVPVTESNMSFGASIDGGALEYGLASIDAVFAQRRNIGRPRFLRMLRDIAKFNAQADVVARDPNISIASFLDDLGTGSWFRDHYLLPLTGAIWSTPVERMMDFPAQALIRFMKNHALLNYSGQHQWYTVQGGSIEYVKRLETRLISQGVELRLGQPIKSVTRCDGKVQLTPKGGLSEQFDEVVFATHSDDSLSLLADASASEQNALGAVRYQPNEAVLHADTDMMPRRRKVWSSWVYCEAPGKDSDKIDLTYWMNSLQPIPHDDPMFVTLNSTRPIREELIYDTATFRHPVFDLGALNAQTAIRAMNGTNHTWFCGAWMKNGFHEDGYSSAVDVVEGIEGLAGVPAAA
;
A
#
# COMPACT_ATOMS: atom_id res chain seq x y z
N MET A 1 -18.03 -1.34 49.37
CA MET A 1 -16.90 -2.11 48.81
C MET A 1 -16.95 -1.94 47.30
N PRO A 2 -16.19 -1.01 46.70
CA PRO A 2 -16.07 -1.00 45.25
C PRO A 2 -15.33 -2.28 44.85
N PHE A 3 -15.86 -3.01 43.88
CA PHE A 3 -15.13 -4.10 43.25
C PHE A 3 -13.96 -3.48 42.49
N GLU A 4 -12.75 -3.62 43.02
CA GLU A 4 -11.54 -3.38 42.23
C GLU A 4 -11.56 -4.38 41.06
N THR A 5 -11.77 -3.88 39.85
CA THR A 5 -11.56 -4.66 38.65
C THR A 5 -10.05 -4.90 38.57
N LEU A 6 -9.59 -6.06 39.05
CA LEU A 6 -8.20 -6.48 38.90
C LEU A 6 -7.87 -6.44 37.41
N ALA A 7 -6.89 -5.62 37.02
CA ALA A 7 -6.38 -5.61 35.66
C ALA A 7 -5.97 -7.04 35.28
N ALA A 8 -6.44 -7.51 34.12
CA ALA A 8 -6.12 -8.85 33.63
C ALA A 8 -4.59 -9.03 33.56
N ALA A 9 -4.10 -10.22 33.92
CA ALA A 9 -2.67 -10.51 33.87
C ALA A 9 -2.12 -10.32 32.43
N PRO A 10 -0.90 -9.77 32.25
CA PRO A 10 -0.30 -9.58 30.94
C PRO A 10 -0.27 -10.88 30.13
N LYS A 11 -0.85 -10.86 28.92
CA LYS A 11 -0.78 -12.01 28.00
C LYS A 11 0.60 -12.09 27.37
N LYS A 12 1.00 -13.29 26.95
CA LYS A 12 2.15 -13.54 26.08
C LYS A 12 1.67 -13.68 24.63
N ILE A 13 2.00 -12.71 23.80
CA ILE A 13 1.47 -12.60 22.43
C ILE A 13 2.60 -12.77 21.42
N ALA A 14 2.38 -13.65 20.44
CA ALA A 14 3.26 -13.76 19.28
C ALA A 14 2.74 -12.87 18.14
N VAL A 15 3.64 -12.10 17.52
CA VAL A 15 3.36 -11.37 16.28
C VAL A 15 4.26 -11.95 15.18
N ILE A 16 3.69 -12.35 14.06
CA ILE A 16 4.42 -12.97 12.94
C ILE A 16 4.41 -12.00 11.75
N GLY A 17 5.60 -11.63 11.29
CA GLY A 17 5.82 -10.63 10.25
C GLY A 17 6.05 -9.25 10.86
N ALA A 18 7.12 -8.58 10.44
CA ALA A 18 7.56 -7.30 10.97
C ALA A 18 7.54 -6.17 9.92
N GLY A 19 6.54 -6.22 9.03
CA GLY A 19 6.10 -5.03 8.30
C GLY A 19 5.38 -4.04 9.21
N ILE A 20 4.86 -2.94 8.64
CA ILE A 20 4.17 -1.88 9.40
C ILE A 20 3.04 -2.41 10.30
N SER A 21 2.26 -3.39 9.84
CA SER A 21 1.20 -4.02 10.62
C SER A 21 1.72 -4.74 11.86
N GLY A 22 2.78 -5.53 11.71
CA GLY A 22 3.32 -6.32 12.81
C GLY A 22 4.11 -5.47 13.80
N MET A 23 4.91 -4.52 13.31
CA MET A 23 5.60 -3.56 14.17
C MET A 23 4.59 -2.66 14.92
N GLY A 24 3.50 -2.25 14.26
CA GLY A 24 2.42 -1.49 14.87
C GLY A 24 1.68 -2.28 15.95
N ALA A 25 1.29 -3.53 15.65
CA ALA A 25 0.66 -4.43 16.62
C ALA A 25 1.58 -4.65 17.83
N ALA A 26 2.86 -4.94 17.60
CA ALA A 26 3.82 -5.16 18.66
C ALA A 26 4.00 -3.92 19.55
N HIS A 27 4.12 -2.73 18.94
CA HIS A 27 4.31 -1.47 19.65
C HIS A 27 3.13 -1.09 20.55
N LEU A 28 1.91 -1.37 20.09
CA LEU A 28 0.70 -1.08 20.84
C LEU A 28 0.46 -2.14 21.92
N LEU A 29 0.56 -3.43 21.60
CA LEU A 29 0.33 -4.53 22.55
C LEU A 29 1.36 -4.57 23.68
N SER A 30 2.61 -4.18 23.42
CA SER A 30 3.68 -4.21 24.41
C SER A 30 3.50 -3.25 25.58
N LYS A 31 2.53 -2.33 25.50
CA LYS A 31 2.18 -1.43 26.61
C LYS A 31 1.61 -2.18 27.82
N SER A 32 0.95 -3.31 27.58
CA SER A 32 0.25 -4.09 28.62
C SER A 32 0.55 -5.59 28.57
N ASN A 33 1.27 -6.08 27.56
CA ASN A 33 1.50 -7.50 27.31
C ASN A 33 2.97 -7.81 27.05
N ARG A 34 3.34 -9.09 27.16
CA ARG A 34 4.65 -9.60 26.74
C ARG A 34 4.57 -9.98 25.27
N VAL A 35 5.33 -9.29 24.42
CA VAL A 35 5.27 -9.48 22.97
C VAL A 35 6.57 -10.08 22.44
N VAL A 36 6.44 -11.09 21.58
CA VAL A 36 7.53 -11.63 20.77
C VAL A 36 7.19 -11.39 19.30
N LEU A 37 8.04 -10.64 18.60
CA LEU A 37 7.87 -10.32 17.19
C LEU A 37 8.84 -11.16 16.35
N PHE A 38 8.29 -12.03 15.52
CA PHE A 38 9.03 -12.90 14.61
C PHE A 38 9.08 -12.31 13.20
N GLU A 39 10.26 -12.35 12.58
CA GLU A 39 10.45 -11.95 11.19
C GLU A 39 11.33 -12.99 10.47
N ALA A 40 10.92 -13.33 9.24
CA ALA A 40 11.64 -14.27 8.40
C ALA A 40 12.94 -13.66 7.85
N GLU A 41 12.92 -12.37 7.52
CA GLU A 41 14.08 -11.60 7.07
C GLU A 41 15.00 -11.20 8.24
N PRO A 42 16.29 -10.91 7.98
CA PRO A 42 17.21 -10.39 8.99
C PRO A 42 17.00 -8.90 9.30
N ARG A 43 15.87 -8.30 8.89
CA ARG A 43 15.56 -6.88 9.02
C ARG A 43 14.07 -6.67 9.28
N LEU A 44 13.75 -5.53 9.88
CA LEU A 44 12.37 -5.05 10.06
C LEU A 44 11.89 -4.23 8.85
N GLY A 45 10.60 -3.93 8.79
CA GLY A 45 9.98 -2.95 7.89
C GLY A 45 9.23 -3.54 6.70
N GLY A 46 9.54 -4.76 6.27
CA GLY A 46 8.89 -5.40 5.13
C GLY A 46 8.97 -4.54 3.85
N HIS A 47 7.82 -4.05 3.37
CA HIS A 47 7.69 -3.15 2.21
C HIS A 47 8.22 -1.72 2.46
N ALA A 48 8.48 -1.30 3.69
CA ALA A 48 9.27 -0.11 3.94
C ALA A 48 10.74 -0.42 3.63
N ARG A 49 11.19 0.02 2.45
CA ARG A 49 12.45 -0.39 1.86
C ARG A 49 13.15 0.81 1.22
N THR A 50 14.26 1.19 1.83
CA THR A 50 15.18 2.22 1.34
C THR A 50 16.44 1.55 0.78
N VAL A 51 16.81 1.89 -0.45
CA VAL A 51 18.07 1.48 -1.09
C VAL A 51 19.00 2.67 -1.14
N VAL A 52 20.28 2.47 -0.89
CA VAL A 52 21.30 3.51 -1.12
C VAL A 52 21.78 3.41 -2.57
N ALA A 53 21.55 4.46 -3.35
CA ALA A 53 21.81 4.54 -4.78
C ALA A 53 22.46 5.88 -5.14
N GLY A 54 22.31 6.31 -6.40
CA GLY A 54 22.81 7.60 -6.88
C GLY A 54 24.24 7.53 -7.41
N LYS A 55 24.64 8.59 -8.12
CA LYS A 55 25.98 8.72 -8.76
C LYS A 55 27.14 8.58 -7.78
N ARG A 56 26.92 8.93 -6.51
CA ARG A 56 27.92 8.85 -5.44
C ARG A 56 27.72 7.65 -4.51
N GLY A 57 26.67 6.85 -4.72
CA GLY A 57 26.33 5.72 -3.84
C GLY A 57 25.95 6.16 -2.41
N ASP A 58 25.39 7.35 -2.25
CA ASP A 58 25.05 7.97 -0.96
C ASP A 58 23.58 8.38 -0.83
N GLN A 59 22.77 8.15 -1.86
CA GLN A 59 21.39 8.64 -1.91
C GLN A 59 20.41 7.58 -1.42
N PRO A 60 19.75 7.74 -0.26
CA PRO A 60 18.63 6.89 0.11
C PRO A 60 17.44 7.14 -0.84
N VAL A 61 16.91 6.05 -1.39
CA VAL A 61 15.73 6.05 -2.28
C VAL A 61 14.76 4.98 -1.81
N ASP A 62 13.50 5.37 -1.58
CA ASP A 62 12.45 4.42 -1.23
C ASP A 62 11.92 3.70 -2.47
N THR A 63 11.74 2.38 -2.34
CA THR A 63 11.31 1.50 -3.44
C THR A 63 10.01 0.76 -3.13
N GLY A 64 9.42 1.00 -1.96
CA GLY A 64 8.12 0.46 -1.54
C GLY A 64 7.23 1.55 -0.96
N PHE A 65 7.25 1.75 0.36
CA PHE A 65 6.59 2.92 0.97
C PHE A 65 7.39 4.21 0.74
N ILE A 66 6.82 5.14 -0.05
CA ILE A 66 7.52 6.36 -0.50
C ILE A 66 6.90 7.64 0.10
N VAL A 67 5.57 7.75 0.10
CA VAL A 67 4.85 8.98 0.50
C VAL A 67 3.61 8.68 1.34
N TYR A 68 3.19 9.68 2.11
CA TYR A 68 1.94 9.71 2.86
C TYR A 68 1.36 11.12 2.92
N ASN A 69 0.12 11.26 3.41
CA ASN A 69 -0.47 12.56 3.74
C ASN A 69 -1.27 12.46 5.04
N GLU A 70 -1.33 13.54 5.82
CA GLU A 70 -1.91 13.47 7.18
C GLU A 70 -3.40 13.14 7.20
N ALA A 71 -4.16 13.55 6.17
CA ALA A 71 -5.60 13.32 6.11
C ALA A 71 -5.97 11.85 5.86
N ASN A 72 -5.20 11.15 5.04
CA ASN A 72 -5.46 9.74 4.70
C ASN A 72 -4.63 8.75 5.51
N TYR A 73 -3.65 9.24 6.29
CA TYR A 73 -2.75 8.42 7.09
C TYR A 73 -2.75 8.86 8.55
N PRO A 74 -3.92 8.97 9.22
CA PRO A 74 -3.99 9.54 10.57
C PRO A 74 -3.18 8.73 11.59
N HIS A 75 -3.20 7.39 11.53
CA HIS A 75 -2.46 6.58 12.49
C HIS A 75 -0.96 6.58 12.23
N VAL A 76 -0.52 6.46 10.97
CA VAL A 76 0.90 6.58 10.62
C VAL A 76 1.43 7.98 10.96
N THR A 77 0.62 9.02 10.75
CA THR A 77 0.98 10.40 11.14
C THR A 77 1.15 10.52 12.66
N ALA A 78 0.24 9.93 13.44
CA ALA A 78 0.35 9.91 14.89
C ALA A 78 1.61 9.15 15.36
N LEU A 79 1.90 8.00 14.76
CA LEU A 79 3.12 7.23 15.02
C LEU A 79 4.38 8.03 14.69
N PHE A 80 4.42 8.67 13.51
CA PHE A 80 5.58 9.45 13.08
C PHE A 80 5.84 10.63 14.02
N LYS A 81 4.78 11.27 14.50
CA LYS A 81 4.87 12.31 15.53
C LYS A 81 5.36 11.77 16.87
N GLU A 82 4.87 10.61 17.30
CA GLU A 82 5.31 9.98 18.56
C GLU A 82 6.81 9.61 18.54
N LEU A 83 7.30 9.19 17.38
CA LEU A 83 8.67 8.72 17.19
C LEU A 83 9.65 9.81 16.73
N ASP A 84 9.19 11.06 16.58
CA ASP A 84 9.97 12.17 16.00
C ASP A 84 10.63 11.77 14.66
N VAL A 85 9.82 11.20 13.75
CA VAL A 85 10.27 10.81 12.41
C VAL A 85 10.47 12.07 11.56
N PRO A 86 11.64 12.24 10.92
CA PRO A 86 11.89 13.41 10.09
C PRO A 86 11.12 13.26 8.78
N VAL A 87 10.24 14.22 8.49
CA VAL A 87 9.42 14.22 7.26
C VAL A 87 9.61 15.53 6.51
N THR A 88 9.45 15.47 5.20
CA THR A 88 9.56 16.64 4.31
C THR A 88 8.49 16.60 3.25
N GLU A 89 8.18 17.75 2.66
CA GLU A 89 7.18 17.87 1.62
C GLU A 89 7.55 17.02 0.39
N SER A 90 6.51 16.46 -0.23
CA SER A 90 6.60 15.66 -1.42
C SER A 90 5.56 16.12 -2.45
N ASN A 91 5.77 15.76 -3.71
CA ASN A 91 4.86 16.02 -4.80
C ASN A 91 4.22 14.72 -5.29
N MET A 92 2.94 14.74 -5.67
CA MET A 92 2.23 13.58 -6.23
C MET A 92 1.58 13.85 -7.59
N SER A 93 2.23 14.68 -8.42
CA SER A 93 1.78 14.96 -9.78
C SER A 93 1.73 13.70 -10.65
N PHE A 94 0.72 13.65 -11.53
CA PHE A 94 0.52 12.56 -12.49
C PHE A 94 0.83 13.00 -13.92
N GLY A 95 1.45 12.10 -14.67
CA GLY A 95 1.68 12.24 -16.11
C GLY A 95 1.32 10.96 -16.88
N ALA A 96 1.02 11.11 -18.17
CA ALA A 96 0.76 9.99 -19.06
C ALA A 96 1.55 10.14 -20.37
N SER A 97 2.14 9.04 -20.82
CA SER A 97 2.73 8.86 -22.14
C SER A 97 2.21 7.55 -22.74
N ILE A 98 1.30 7.68 -23.70
CA ILE A 98 0.49 6.60 -24.27
C ILE A 98 0.98 6.31 -25.69
N ASP A 99 0.99 5.03 -26.06
CA ASP A 99 1.43 4.51 -27.35
C ASP A 99 2.81 5.07 -27.76
N GLY A 100 3.80 4.90 -26.86
CA GLY A 100 5.18 5.37 -27.07
C GLY A 100 5.34 6.89 -27.23
N GLY A 101 4.40 7.67 -26.70
CA GLY A 101 4.40 9.13 -26.73
C GLY A 101 3.59 9.75 -27.89
N ALA A 102 2.71 8.98 -28.53
CA ALA A 102 1.72 9.51 -29.48
C ALA A 102 0.75 10.48 -28.79
N LEU A 103 0.40 10.20 -27.53
CA LEU A 103 -0.29 11.11 -26.64
C LEU A 103 0.52 11.28 -25.35
N GLU A 104 0.93 12.53 -25.07
CA GLU A 104 1.53 12.89 -23.78
C GLU A 104 0.82 14.09 -23.18
N TYR A 105 0.56 14.04 -21.87
CA TYR A 105 0.04 15.15 -21.08
C TYR A 105 0.36 14.93 -19.60
N GLY A 106 0.57 16.01 -18.86
CA GLY A 106 0.69 16.00 -17.39
C GLY A 106 -0.45 16.78 -16.74
N LEU A 107 -0.69 16.55 -15.45
CA LEU A 107 -1.76 17.22 -14.69
C LEU A 107 -1.24 18.28 -13.71
N ALA A 108 0.08 18.48 -13.65
CA ALA A 108 0.71 19.43 -12.72
C ALA A 108 0.43 20.91 -13.05
N SER A 109 0.14 21.24 -14.31
CA SER A 109 -0.15 22.61 -14.75
C SER A 109 -0.82 22.62 -16.13
N ILE A 110 -1.41 23.77 -16.53
CA ILE A 110 -1.95 23.96 -17.88
C ILE A 110 -0.87 23.74 -18.95
N ASP A 111 0.37 24.16 -18.68
CA ASP A 111 1.48 23.96 -19.62
C ASP A 111 1.87 22.47 -19.75
N ALA A 112 1.72 21.68 -18.68
CA ALA A 112 1.89 20.23 -18.70
C ALA A 112 0.74 19.51 -19.42
N VAL A 113 -0.51 19.95 -19.20
CA VAL A 113 -1.70 19.41 -19.90
C VAL A 113 -1.57 19.59 -21.41
N PHE A 114 -1.13 20.77 -21.84
CA PHE A 114 -0.88 21.09 -23.24
C PHE A 114 0.60 21.04 -23.62
N ALA A 115 1.41 20.21 -22.94
CA ALA A 115 2.82 20.02 -23.28
C ALA A 115 2.98 19.59 -24.74
N GLN A 116 2.05 18.78 -25.22
CA GLN A 116 1.86 18.49 -26.64
C GLN A 116 0.86 19.49 -27.25
N ARG A 117 1.36 20.60 -27.81
CA ARG A 117 0.54 21.73 -28.30
C ARG A 117 -0.55 21.37 -29.32
N ARG A 118 -0.34 20.34 -30.15
CA ARG A 118 -1.38 19.83 -31.08
C ARG A 118 -2.66 19.37 -30.37
N ASN A 119 -2.59 19.06 -29.08
CA ASN A 119 -3.75 18.66 -28.28
C ASN A 119 -4.74 19.82 -28.05
N ILE A 120 -4.29 21.09 -28.14
CA ILE A 120 -5.18 22.27 -28.07
C ILE A 120 -6.22 22.23 -29.19
N GLY A 121 -5.84 21.79 -30.38
CA GLY A 121 -6.72 21.65 -31.53
C GLY A 121 -7.38 20.28 -31.67
N ARG A 122 -7.25 19.38 -30.68
CA ARG A 122 -7.72 17.98 -30.79
C ARG A 122 -9.06 17.80 -30.06
N PRO A 123 -10.21 17.73 -30.77
CA PRO A 123 -11.52 17.75 -30.12
C PRO A 123 -11.75 16.60 -29.14
N ARG A 124 -11.21 15.40 -29.44
CA ARG A 124 -11.29 14.23 -28.55
C ARG A 124 -10.54 14.44 -27.23
N PHE A 125 -9.39 15.13 -27.26
CA PHE A 125 -8.62 15.46 -26.06
C PHE A 125 -9.30 16.54 -25.22
N LEU A 126 -9.83 17.61 -25.85
CA LEU A 126 -10.59 18.62 -25.12
C LEU A 126 -11.87 18.05 -24.48
N ARG A 127 -12.54 17.12 -25.18
CA ARG A 127 -13.69 16.39 -24.63
C ARG A 127 -13.29 15.54 -23.43
N MET A 128 -12.14 14.87 -23.49
CA MET A 128 -11.57 14.13 -22.36
C MET A 128 -11.38 15.04 -21.14
N LEU A 129 -10.76 16.22 -21.29
CA LEU A 129 -10.58 17.17 -20.19
C LEU A 129 -11.89 17.65 -19.58
N ARG A 130 -12.91 17.90 -20.43
CA ARG A 130 -14.26 18.24 -19.97
C ARG A 130 -14.89 17.06 -19.18
N ASP A 131 -14.69 15.84 -19.65
CA ASP A 131 -15.21 14.65 -19.00
C ASP A 131 -14.48 14.37 -17.67
N ILE A 132 -13.19 14.69 -17.55
CA ILE A 132 -12.46 14.69 -16.25
C ILE A 132 -13.12 15.67 -15.28
N ALA A 133 -13.37 16.91 -15.71
CA ALA A 133 -14.04 17.90 -14.86
C ALA A 133 -15.46 17.45 -14.46
N LYS A 134 -16.19 16.80 -15.39
CA LYS A 134 -17.52 16.23 -15.13
C LYS A 134 -17.47 15.11 -14.09
N PHE A 135 -16.54 14.16 -14.25
CA PHE A 135 -16.34 13.06 -13.32
C PHE A 135 -16.00 13.58 -11.93
N ASN A 136 -15.01 14.47 -11.84
CA ASN A 136 -14.61 15.13 -10.60
C ASN A 136 -15.78 15.83 -9.88
N ALA A 137 -16.68 16.47 -10.62
CA ALA A 137 -17.82 17.20 -10.04
C ALA A 137 -19.03 16.32 -9.69
N GLN A 138 -19.23 15.19 -10.38
CA GLN A 138 -20.51 14.44 -10.33
C GLN A 138 -20.37 12.99 -9.85
N ALA A 139 -19.16 12.43 -9.74
CA ALA A 139 -18.97 11.02 -9.43
C ALA A 139 -19.66 10.59 -8.12
N ASP A 140 -19.51 11.39 -7.06
CA ASP A 140 -20.16 11.15 -5.76
C ASP A 140 -21.69 11.18 -5.84
N VAL A 141 -22.24 12.05 -6.69
CA VAL A 141 -23.69 12.25 -6.81
C VAL A 141 -24.33 11.11 -7.60
N VAL A 142 -23.60 10.58 -8.60
CA VAL A 142 -24.07 9.55 -9.53
C VAL A 142 -23.89 8.14 -8.96
N ALA A 143 -22.83 7.89 -8.19
CA ALA A 143 -22.56 6.57 -7.60
C ALA A 143 -23.38 6.28 -6.32
N ARG A 144 -24.71 6.28 -6.47
CA ARG A 144 -25.66 5.98 -5.38
C ARG A 144 -25.93 4.49 -5.22
N ASP A 145 -25.84 3.73 -6.30
CA ASP A 145 -25.99 2.28 -6.27
C ASP A 145 -24.64 1.63 -5.91
N PRO A 146 -24.55 0.88 -4.79
CA PRO A 146 -23.32 0.19 -4.42
C PRO A 146 -22.93 -0.95 -5.37
N ASN A 147 -23.84 -1.42 -6.22
CA ASN A 147 -23.64 -2.59 -7.08
C ASN A 147 -23.44 -2.23 -8.56
N ILE A 148 -23.51 -0.94 -8.94
CA ILE A 148 -23.27 -0.55 -10.33
C ILE A 148 -21.80 -0.78 -10.70
N SER A 149 -21.58 -1.38 -11.87
CA SER A 149 -20.23 -1.55 -12.40
C SER A 149 -19.64 -0.21 -12.84
N ILE A 150 -18.31 -0.12 -12.93
CA ILE A 150 -17.64 1.05 -13.50
C ILE A 150 -18.14 1.31 -14.93
N ALA A 151 -18.37 0.27 -15.72
CA ALA A 151 -18.92 0.40 -17.08
C ALA A 151 -20.26 1.15 -17.09
N SER A 152 -21.25 0.63 -16.37
CA SER A 152 -22.58 1.23 -16.32
C SER A 152 -22.55 2.63 -15.68
N PHE A 153 -21.70 2.84 -14.67
CA PHE A 153 -21.51 4.16 -14.06
C PHE A 153 -20.96 5.19 -15.06
N LEU A 154 -20.01 4.82 -15.92
CA LEU A 154 -19.45 5.75 -16.91
C LEU A 154 -20.46 6.10 -18.02
N ASP A 155 -21.34 5.16 -18.36
CA ASP A 155 -22.46 5.36 -19.28
C ASP A 155 -23.51 6.32 -18.67
N ASP A 156 -23.90 6.09 -17.41
CA ASP A 156 -24.83 6.96 -16.68
C ASP A 156 -24.28 8.38 -16.48
N LEU A 157 -22.99 8.47 -16.15
CA LEU A 157 -22.28 9.74 -16.07
C LEU A 157 -22.11 10.35 -17.47
N GLY A 158 -22.29 9.61 -18.56
CA GLY A 158 -22.20 10.10 -19.93
C GLY A 158 -20.79 10.61 -20.29
N THR A 159 -19.77 9.84 -19.94
CA THR A 159 -18.36 10.11 -20.30
C THR A 159 -17.96 9.38 -21.58
N GLY A 160 -17.01 9.93 -22.34
CA GLY A 160 -16.55 9.32 -23.59
C GLY A 160 -15.45 8.27 -23.41
N SER A 161 -15.26 7.43 -24.42
CA SER A 161 -14.18 6.43 -24.43
C SER A 161 -12.77 7.02 -24.27
N TRP A 162 -12.54 8.25 -24.71
CA TRP A 162 -11.25 8.92 -24.48
C TRP A 162 -10.95 9.15 -22.99
N PHE A 163 -11.96 9.55 -22.21
CA PHE A 163 -11.84 9.68 -20.76
C PHE A 163 -11.55 8.32 -20.11
N ARG A 164 -12.31 7.30 -20.49
CA ARG A 164 -12.11 5.93 -20.00
C ARG A 164 -10.71 5.42 -20.32
N ASP A 165 -10.35 5.38 -21.60
CA ASP A 165 -9.17 4.67 -22.11
C ASP A 165 -7.86 5.44 -21.88
N HIS A 166 -7.88 6.78 -21.87
CA HIS A 166 -6.66 7.59 -21.82
C HIS A 166 -6.49 8.39 -20.52
N TYR A 167 -7.44 8.33 -19.59
CA TYR A 167 -7.34 8.97 -18.27
C TYR A 167 -7.68 8.02 -17.14
N LEU A 168 -8.93 7.53 -17.08
CA LEU A 168 -9.41 6.77 -15.93
C LEU A 168 -8.63 5.45 -15.80
N LEU A 169 -8.62 4.63 -16.85
CA LEU A 169 -7.99 3.31 -16.81
C LEU A 169 -6.47 3.38 -16.56
N PRO A 170 -5.70 4.27 -17.21
CA PRO A 170 -4.29 4.47 -16.86
C PRO A 170 -4.08 4.90 -15.40
N LEU A 171 -4.89 5.85 -14.91
CA LEU A 171 -4.77 6.38 -13.55
C LEU A 171 -5.10 5.31 -12.51
N THR A 172 -6.23 4.63 -12.67
CA THR A 172 -6.70 3.64 -11.71
C THR A 172 -5.89 2.36 -11.78
N GLY A 173 -5.49 1.96 -12.97
CA GLY A 173 -4.57 0.86 -13.15
C GLY A 173 -3.25 1.11 -12.41
N ALA A 174 -2.65 2.30 -12.54
CA ALA A 174 -1.42 2.66 -11.82
C ALA A 174 -1.56 2.59 -10.29
N ILE A 175 -2.78 2.76 -9.75
CA ILE A 175 -3.05 2.70 -8.30
C ILE A 175 -3.25 1.27 -7.82
N TRP A 176 -4.10 0.48 -8.51
CA TRP A 176 -4.49 -0.85 -8.04
C TRP A 176 -3.69 -2.00 -8.64
N SER A 177 -2.81 -1.73 -9.62
CA SER A 177 -2.07 -2.76 -10.35
C SER A 177 -2.96 -3.83 -11.00
N THR A 178 -4.25 -3.54 -11.18
CA THR A 178 -5.26 -4.45 -11.75
C THR A 178 -5.34 -4.27 -13.27
N PRO A 179 -5.39 -5.35 -14.06
CA PRO A 179 -5.63 -5.25 -15.50
C PRO A 179 -6.91 -4.48 -15.82
N VAL A 180 -6.79 -3.59 -16.79
CA VAL A 180 -7.81 -2.63 -17.24
C VAL A 180 -9.16 -3.30 -17.55
N GLU A 181 -9.13 -4.49 -18.16
CA GLU A 181 -10.31 -5.21 -18.62
C GLU A 181 -11.19 -5.69 -17.47
N ARG A 182 -10.57 -6.13 -16.36
CA ARG A 182 -11.30 -6.59 -15.17
C ARG A 182 -11.85 -5.43 -14.35
N MET A 183 -11.29 -4.24 -14.51
CA MET A 183 -11.71 -3.07 -13.74
C MET A 183 -13.11 -2.58 -14.14
N MET A 184 -13.54 -2.82 -15.37
CA MET A 184 -14.84 -2.32 -15.83
C MET A 184 -16.04 -2.98 -15.12
N ASP A 185 -15.86 -4.19 -14.61
CA ASP A 185 -16.89 -4.95 -13.88
C ASP A 185 -16.92 -4.65 -12.38
N PHE A 186 -15.98 -3.83 -11.88
CA PHE A 186 -15.89 -3.53 -10.46
C PHE A 186 -16.99 -2.59 -9.97
N PRO A 187 -17.38 -2.68 -8.68
CA PRO A 187 -18.27 -1.71 -8.07
C PRO A 187 -17.72 -0.28 -8.15
N ALA A 188 -18.41 0.61 -8.86
CA ALA A 188 -17.97 1.99 -9.07
C ALA A 188 -17.83 2.77 -7.76
N GLN A 189 -18.66 2.44 -6.76
CA GLN A 189 -18.63 3.10 -5.45
C GLN A 189 -17.29 2.88 -4.72
N ALA A 190 -16.65 1.72 -4.88
CA ALA A 190 -15.35 1.44 -4.27
C ALA A 190 -14.27 2.34 -4.88
N LEU A 191 -14.24 2.43 -6.21
CA LEU A 191 -13.35 3.34 -6.95
C LEU A 191 -13.55 4.80 -6.53
N ILE A 192 -14.80 5.25 -6.47
CA ILE A 192 -15.11 6.67 -6.20
C ILE A 192 -14.79 7.04 -4.76
N ARG A 193 -15.15 6.19 -3.80
CA ARG A 193 -14.78 6.37 -2.39
C ARG A 193 -13.27 6.46 -2.25
N PHE A 194 -12.54 5.58 -2.93
CA PHE A 194 -11.09 5.63 -2.95
C PHE A 194 -10.57 6.95 -3.50
N MET A 195 -11.00 7.36 -4.70
CA MET A 195 -10.52 8.59 -5.33
C MET A 195 -10.88 9.83 -4.50
N LYS A 196 -12.04 9.82 -3.84
CA LYS A 196 -12.47 10.87 -2.93
C LYS A 196 -11.57 10.98 -1.72
N ASN A 197 -11.34 9.86 -1.02
CA ASN A 197 -10.50 9.84 0.19
C ASN A 197 -9.10 10.39 -0.15
N HIS A 198 -8.53 9.98 -1.29
CA HIS A 198 -7.20 10.41 -1.72
C HIS A 198 -7.15 11.78 -2.40
N ALA A 199 -8.25 12.56 -2.36
CA ALA A 199 -8.38 13.86 -3.02
C ALA A 199 -8.03 13.85 -4.53
N LEU A 200 -8.22 12.72 -5.21
CA LEU A 200 -7.98 12.54 -6.64
C LEU A 200 -9.17 13.00 -7.51
N LEU A 201 -10.29 13.36 -6.89
CA LEU A 201 -11.49 13.89 -7.56
C LEU A 201 -11.52 15.42 -7.65
N ASN A 202 -10.66 16.16 -6.94
CA ASN A 202 -10.78 17.63 -6.86
C ASN A 202 -9.55 18.34 -7.44
N TYR A 203 -9.78 19.49 -8.09
CA TYR A 203 -8.72 20.37 -8.59
C TYR A 203 -8.09 21.24 -7.47
N SER A 204 -8.85 21.50 -6.40
CA SER A 204 -8.40 22.22 -5.20
C SER A 204 -8.59 21.34 -3.96
N GLY A 205 -7.83 21.63 -2.89
CA GLY A 205 -7.89 20.83 -1.66
C GLY A 205 -7.14 19.50 -1.76
N GLN A 206 -6.18 19.38 -2.68
CA GLN A 206 -5.22 18.27 -2.66
C GLN A 206 -4.49 18.27 -1.32
N HIS A 207 -4.37 17.10 -0.70
CA HIS A 207 -3.61 16.96 0.53
C HIS A 207 -2.13 17.20 0.25
N GLN A 208 -1.47 17.93 1.16
CA GLN A 208 -0.01 18.02 1.13
C GLN A 208 0.56 16.62 1.37
N TRP A 209 1.42 16.19 0.44
CA TRP A 209 2.12 14.92 0.57
C TRP A 209 3.45 15.13 1.26
N TYR A 210 3.89 14.09 1.96
CA TYR A 210 5.14 14.04 2.68
C TYR A 210 5.86 12.74 2.39
N THR A 211 7.18 12.75 2.55
CA THR A 211 8.04 11.57 2.56
C THR A 211 8.93 11.62 3.80
N VAL A 212 9.50 10.47 4.16
CA VAL A 212 10.46 10.38 5.26
C VAL A 212 11.84 10.85 4.77
N GLN A 213 12.40 11.86 5.42
CA GLN A 213 13.73 12.35 5.10
C GLN A 213 14.77 11.28 5.49
N GLY A 214 15.64 10.91 4.54
CA GLY A 214 16.57 9.79 4.71
C GLY A 214 15.97 8.42 4.34
N GLY A 215 14.72 8.40 3.88
CA GLY A 215 14.00 7.20 3.46
C GLY A 215 13.20 6.54 4.58
N SER A 216 12.22 5.71 4.20
CA SER A 216 11.33 4.97 5.09
C SER A 216 12.07 4.14 6.16
N ILE A 217 13.31 3.72 5.91
CA ILE A 217 14.14 3.05 6.91
C ILE A 217 14.31 3.86 8.21
N GLU A 218 14.23 5.19 8.16
CA GLU A 218 14.41 6.05 9.32
C GLU A 218 13.28 5.92 10.35
N TYR A 219 12.03 5.71 9.91
CA TYR A 219 10.94 5.43 10.85
C TYR A 219 11.05 3.99 11.38
N VAL A 220 11.47 3.04 10.55
CA VAL A 220 11.65 1.63 10.94
C VAL A 220 12.67 1.52 12.07
N LYS A 221 13.84 2.15 11.95
CA LYS A 221 14.88 2.19 13.00
C LYS A 221 14.39 2.82 14.31
N ARG A 222 13.59 3.89 14.21
CA ARG A 222 13.01 4.57 15.38
C ARG A 222 12.00 3.68 16.09
N LEU A 223 11.13 3.01 15.32
CA LEU A 223 10.16 2.06 15.85
C LEU A 223 10.84 0.83 16.44
N GLU A 224 11.90 0.31 15.81
CA GLU A 224 12.74 -0.76 16.38
C GLU A 224 13.30 -0.35 17.75
N THR A 225 13.91 0.83 17.84
CA THR A 225 14.44 1.37 19.10
C THR A 225 13.34 1.45 20.16
N ARG A 226 12.14 1.92 19.76
CA ARG A 226 10.99 1.98 20.64
C ARG A 226 10.53 0.59 21.11
N LEU A 227 10.42 -0.39 20.21
CA LEU A 227 10.04 -1.77 20.54
C LEU A 227 11.01 -2.40 21.54
N ILE A 228 12.31 -2.23 21.32
CA ILE A 228 13.35 -2.71 22.25
C ILE A 228 13.18 -2.05 23.63
N SER A 229 12.96 -0.72 23.67
CA SER A 229 12.76 0.00 24.93
C SER A 229 11.48 -0.42 25.68
N GLN A 230 10.47 -0.91 24.96
CA GLN A 230 9.23 -1.46 25.53
C GLN A 230 9.38 -2.94 25.94
N GLY A 231 10.57 -3.54 25.78
CA GLY A 231 10.82 -4.93 26.14
C GLY A 231 10.23 -5.95 25.17
N VAL A 232 9.92 -5.55 23.93
CA VAL A 232 9.52 -6.50 22.88
C VAL A 232 10.71 -7.38 22.51
N GLU A 233 10.51 -8.69 22.51
CA GLU A 233 11.52 -9.64 22.07
C GLU A 233 11.49 -9.73 20.53
N LEU A 234 12.53 -9.23 19.88
CA LEU A 234 12.68 -9.26 18.43
C LEU A 234 13.42 -10.52 17.99
N ARG A 235 12.82 -11.31 17.10
CA ARG A 235 13.37 -12.55 16.54
C ARG A 235 13.45 -12.47 15.02
N LEU A 236 14.50 -11.83 14.53
CA LEU A 236 14.79 -11.65 13.11
C LEU A 236 15.49 -12.88 12.52
N GLY A 237 15.33 -13.10 11.21
CA GLY A 237 15.91 -14.27 10.52
C GLY A 237 15.34 -15.61 10.99
N GLN A 238 14.18 -15.60 11.65
CA GLN A 238 13.56 -16.75 12.28
C GLN A 238 12.16 -17.01 11.68
N PRO A 239 12.09 -17.54 10.46
CA PRO A 239 10.82 -17.83 9.82
C PRO A 239 10.03 -18.87 10.61
N ILE A 240 8.73 -18.63 10.79
CA ILE A 240 7.81 -19.62 11.36
C ILE A 240 7.54 -20.70 10.33
N LYS A 241 7.58 -21.97 10.76
CA LYS A 241 7.25 -23.13 9.93
C LYS A 241 5.75 -23.44 10.02
N SER A 242 5.21 -23.43 11.23
CA SER A 242 3.80 -23.75 11.47
C SER A 242 3.28 -23.15 12.77
N VAL A 243 1.98 -22.94 12.79
CA VAL A 243 1.18 -22.51 13.94
C VAL A 243 0.06 -23.52 14.14
N THR A 244 -0.15 -23.95 15.38
CA THR A 244 -1.21 -24.90 15.74
C THR A 244 -1.89 -24.42 17.00
N ARG A 245 -3.22 -24.53 17.06
CA ARG A 245 -4.04 -24.00 18.15
C ARG A 245 -4.61 -25.18 18.92
N CYS A 246 -4.28 -25.26 20.20
CA CYS A 246 -4.64 -26.41 21.04
C CYS A 246 -4.81 -25.95 22.49
N ASP A 247 -5.82 -26.48 23.18
CA ASP A 247 -6.08 -26.27 24.60
C ASP A 247 -6.15 -24.79 25.03
N GLY A 248 -6.71 -23.92 24.19
CA GLY A 248 -6.83 -22.48 24.46
C GLY A 248 -5.50 -21.72 24.42
N LYS A 249 -4.47 -22.31 23.79
CA LYS A 249 -3.16 -21.70 23.52
C LYS A 249 -2.82 -21.83 22.06
N VAL A 250 -1.82 -21.05 21.65
CA VAL A 250 -1.23 -21.13 20.33
C VAL A 250 0.20 -21.63 20.44
N GLN A 251 0.53 -22.69 19.71
CA GLN A 251 1.88 -23.22 19.59
C GLN A 251 2.50 -22.77 18.26
N LEU A 252 3.59 -22.00 18.35
CA LEU A 252 4.38 -21.58 17.19
C LEU A 252 5.61 -22.47 17.08
N THR A 253 5.90 -22.94 15.86
CA THR A 253 7.10 -23.73 15.56
C THR A 253 7.97 -22.99 14.57
N PRO A 254 9.09 -22.39 15.01
CA PRO A 254 10.08 -21.79 14.12
C PRO A 254 10.79 -22.83 13.24
N LYS A 255 11.26 -22.43 12.07
CA LYS A 255 12.09 -23.29 11.22
C LYS A 255 13.42 -23.57 11.91
N GLY A 256 13.66 -24.83 12.27
CA GLY A 256 14.90 -25.25 12.94
C GLY A 256 14.96 -24.92 14.44
N GLY A 257 13.86 -24.44 15.02
CA GLY A 257 13.75 -24.12 16.45
C GLY A 257 12.78 -25.04 17.19
N LEU A 258 12.74 -24.89 18.51
CA LEU A 258 11.76 -25.57 19.37
C LEU A 258 10.42 -24.83 19.32
N SER A 259 9.33 -25.58 19.44
CA SER A 259 7.99 -25.01 19.54
C SER A 259 7.81 -24.26 20.85
N GLU A 260 7.08 -23.14 20.80
CA GLU A 260 6.82 -22.28 21.94
C GLU A 260 5.33 -21.93 22.03
N GLN A 261 4.80 -21.82 23.25
CA GLN A 261 3.40 -21.49 23.49
C GLN A 261 3.19 -20.00 23.78
N PHE A 262 2.05 -19.52 23.29
CA PHE A 262 1.55 -18.16 23.40
C PHE A 262 0.05 -18.19 23.75
N ASP A 263 -0.42 -17.10 24.34
CA ASP A 263 -1.84 -16.89 24.66
C ASP A 263 -2.63 -16.46 23.44
N GLU A 264 -2.02 -15.65 22.57
CA GLU A 264 -2.61 -15.11 21.35
C GLU A 264 -1.54 -15.09 20.24
N VAL A 265 -1.97 -15.17 18.99
CA VAL A 265 -1.12 -14.96 17.82
C VAL A 265 -1.71 -13.90 16.89
N VAL A 266 -0.86 -12.99 16.42
CA VAL A 266 -1.18 -12.00 15.39
C VAL A 266 -0.37 -12.35 14.13
N PHE A 267 -1.07 -12.74 13.08
CA PHE A 267 -0.51 -12.85 11.74
C PHE A 267 -0.53 -11.48 11.08
N ALA A 268 0.65 -10.88 10.99
CA ALA A 268 0.91 -9.64 10.25
C ALA A 268 1.61 -9.90 8.91
N THR A 269 1.38 -11.08 8.34
CA THR A 269 1.89 -11.55 7.04
C THR A 269 0.83 -11.36 5.94
N HIS A 270 1.19 -11.70 4.70
CA HIS A 270 0.17 -11.86 3.66
C HIS A 270 -0.82 -12.98 4.03
N SER A 271 -2.04 -12.91 3.52
CA SER A 271 -3.08 -13.89 3.85
C SER A 271 -2.76 -15.31 3.38
N ASP A 272 -2.09 -15.45 2.22
CA ASP A 272 -1.62 -16.73 1.68
C ASP A 272 -0.50 -17.33 2.56
N ASP A 273 0.44 -16.49 3.01
CA ASP A 273 1.46 -16.88 3.98
C ASP A 273 0.81 -17.31 5.30
N SER A 274 -0.12 -16.52 5.83
CA SER A 274 -0.83 -16.82 7.08
C SER A 274 -1.55 -18.17 7.00
N LEU A 275 -2.23 -18.42 5.88
CA LEU A 275 -2.91 -19.69 5.61
C LEU A 275 -1.91 -20.86 5.55
N SER A 276 -0.76 -20.67 4.90
CA SER A 276 0.27 -21.70 4.80
C SER A 276 0.91 -22.06 6.15
N LEU A 277 0.96 -21.09 7.07
CA LEU A 277 1.52 -21.26 8.40
C LEU A 277 0.53 -21.97 9.35
N LEU A 278 -0.78 -21.81 9.15
CA LEU A 278 -1.81 -22.46 9.97
C LEU A 278 -1.91 -23.97 9.64
N ALA A 279 -1.39 -24.82 10.52
CA ALA A 279 -1.44 -26.28 10.33
C ALA A 279 -2.84 -26.88 10.56
N ASP A 280 -3.72 -26.15 11.25
CA ASP A 280 -5.07 -26.54 11.64
C ASP A 280 -6.11 -25.54 11.12
N ALA A 281 -5.85 -24.90 9.98
CA ALA A 281 -6.77 -23.92 9.38
C ALA A 281 -8.17 -24.52 9.20
N SER A 282 -9.18 -23.86 9.75
CA SER A 282 -10.59 -24.23 9.56
C SER A 282 -11.03 -24.01 8.10
N ALA A 283 -12.15 -24.61 7.69
CA ALA A 283 -12.68 -24.39 6.35
C ALA A 283 -13.01 -22.90 6.07
N SER A 284 -13.47 -22.16 7.08
CA SER A 284 -13.72 -20.72 6.96
C SER A 284 -12.44 -19.94 6.70
N GLU A 285 -11.36 -20.27 7.42
CA GLU A 285 -10.05 -19.64 7.25
C GLU A 285 -9.43 -19.97 5.89
N GLN A 286 -9.48 -21.23 5.47
CA GLN A 286 -9.00 -21.66 4.15
C GLN A 286 -9.70 -20.88 3.03
N ASN A 287 -11.03 -20.80 3.09
CA ASN A 287 -11.82 -20.11 2.08
C ASN A 287 -11.54 -18.60 2.07
N ALA A 288 -11.52 -17.95 3.24
CA ALA A 288 -11.39 -16.50 3.31
C ALA A 288 -9.95 -16.03 3.03
N LEU A 289 -8.94 -16.63 3.68
CA LEU A 289 -7.54 -16.24 3.47
C LEU A 289 -7.06 -16.56 2.05
N GLY A 290 -7.49 -17.70 1.50
CA GLY A 290 -7.15 -18.12 0.13
C GLY A 290 -7.84 -17.33 -0.98
N ALA A 291 -8.93 -16.63 -0.67
CA ALA A 291 -9.62 -15.77 -1.64
C ALA A 291 -8.89 -14.44 -1.91
N VAL A 292 -8.01 -14.00 -1.00
CA VAL A 292 -7.15 -12.83 -1.23
C VAL A 292 -5.93 -13.31 -2.02
N ARG A 293 -5.90 -12.98 -3.32
CA ARG A 293 -4.84 -13.39 -4.25
C ARG A 293 -3.73 -12.36 -4.29
N TYR A 294 -2.53 -12.79 -4.68
CA TYR A 294 -1.38 -11.91 -4.86
C TYR A 294 -0.78 -12.08 -6.26
N GLN A 295 -0.24 -11.00 -6.81
CA GLN A 295 0.51 -11.01 -8.06
C GLN A 295 1.94 -10.48 -7.84
N PRO A 296 2.94 -11.05 -8.53
CA PRO A 296 4.30 -10.52 -8.50
C PRO A 296 4.35 -9.20 -9.26
N ASN A 297 4.90 -8.16 -8.61
CA ASN A 297 5.22 -6.88 -9.20
C ASN A 297 6.73 -6.66 -9.11
N GLU A 298 7.39 -6.53 -10.25
CA GLU A 298 8.81 -6.20 -10.32
C GLU A 298 8.99 -4.68 -10.22
N ALA A 299 9.90 -4.26 -9.35
CA ALA A 299 10.31 -2.88 -9.17
C ALA A 299 11.81 -2.75 -9.45
N VAL A 300 12.17 -1.88 -10.39
CA VAL A 300 13.56 -1.62 -10.77
C VAL A 300 13.91 -0.19 -10.41
N LEU A 301 14.91 0.01 -9.57
CA LEU A 301 15.50 1.32 -9.28
C LEU A 301 16.64 1.59 -10.27
N HIS A 302 16.54 2.68 -11.03
CA HIS A 302 17.49 2.99 -12.09
C HIS A 302 17.65 4.50 -12.36
N ALA A 303 18.65 4.86 -13.17
CA ALA A 303 18.87 6.22 -13.68
C ALA A 303 18.45 6.42 -15.15
N ASP A 304 17.90 5.38 -15.80
CA ASP A 304 17.50 5.44 -17.21
C ASP A 304 16.33 6.41 -17.49
N THR A 305 16.65 7.54 -18.15
CA THR A 305 15.66 8.56 -18.52
C THR A 305 14.74 8.15 -19.66
N ASP A 306 15.06 7.09 -20.41
CA ASP A 306 14.25 6.64 -21.56
C ASP A 306 12.93 6.00 -21.11
N MET A 307 12.81 5.68 -19.82
CA MET A 307 11.58 5.22 -19.19
C MET A 307 10.55 6.35 -18.97
N MET A 308 10.99 7.61 -19.04
CA MET A 308 10.14 8.78 -18.86
C MET A 308 9.57 9.33 -20.18
N PRO A 309 8.55 10.21 -20.15
CA PRO A 309 7.99 10.85 -21.34
C PRO A 309 9.05 11.62 -22.13
N ARG A 310 8.90 11.66 -23.45
CA ARG A 310 9.83 12.39 -24.34
C ARG A 310 9.82 13.88 -24.03
N ARG A 311 8.64 14.42 -23.68
CA ARG A 311 8.49 15.82 -23.30
C ARG A 311 8.74 15.97 -21.80
N ARG A 312 9.86 16.61 -21.44
CA ARG A 312 10.19 16.93 -20.04
C ARG A 312 9.09 17.66 -19.27
N LYS A 313 8.26 18.47 -19.96
CA LYS A 313 7.10 19.14 -19.35
C LYS A 313 6.01 18.19 -18.82
N VAL A 314 6.04 16.93 -19.24
CA VAL A 314 5.11 15.87 -18.82
C VAL A 314 5.67 15.04 -17.67
N TRP A 315 6.96 15.20 -17.33
CA TRP A 315 7.54 14.52 -16.19
C TRP A 315 6.78 14.91 -14.92
N SER A 316 6.44 13.90 -14.15
CA SER A 316 5.60 14.00 -12.96
C SER A 316 6.06 12.95 -11.97
N SER A 317 5.63 13.05 -10.71
CA SER A 317 6.05 12.14 -9.64
C SER A 317 5.78 10.68 -9.97
N TRP A 318 4.68 10.40 -10.66
CA TRP A 318 4.35 9.07 -11.16
C TRP A 318 3.77 9.20 -12.57
N VAL A 319 4.26 8.36 -13.46
CA VAL A 319 3.97 8.45 -14.89
C VAL A 319 3.55 7.10 -15.44
N TYR A 320 2.32 7.03 -15.95
CA TYR A 320 1.91 5.92 -16.79
C TYR A 320 2.62 6.03 -18.14
N CYS A 321 3.52 5.11 -18.45
CA CYS A 321 4.36 5.20 -19.65
C CYS A 321 4.47 3.85 -20.36
N GLU A 322 3.69 3.68 -21.42
CA GLU A 322 3.61 2.41 -22.16
C GLU A 322 4.39 2.44 -23.48
N ALA A 323 4.84 1.25 -23.89
CA ALA A 323 5.40 1.01 -25.22
C ALA A 323 4.34 1.16 -26.32
N PRO A 324 4.76 1.45 -27.58
CA PRO A 324 3.85 1.41 -28.73
C PRO A 324 3.14 0.05 -28.85
N GLY A 325 1.83 0.06 -29.10
CA GLY A 325 1.06 -1.16 -29.34
C GLY A 325 1.07 -2.18 -28.18
N LYS A 326 1.15 -1.70 -26.93
CA LYS A 326 1.16 -2.55 -25.73
C LYS A 326 -0.04 -3.51 -25.70
N ASP A 327 0.28 -4.80 -25.54
CA ASP A 327 -0.67 -5.93 -25.47
C ASP A 327 -0.49 -6.73 -24.14
N SER A 328 -0.07 -6.03 -23.08
CA SER A 328 0.22 -6.62 -21.77
C SER A 328 -0.74 -6.11 -20.71
N ASP A 329 -1.32 -7.04 -19.96
CA ASP A 329 -2.17 -6.80 -18.78
C ASP A 329 -1.44 -6.09 -17.63
N LYS A 330 -0.10 -6.09 -17.65
CA LYS A 330 0.72 -5.42 -16.63
C LYS A 330 0.82 -3.93 -16.91
N ILE A 331 0.90 -3.13 -15.85
CA ILE A 331 0.88 -1.68 -15.94
C ILE A 331 2.31 -1.13 -15.88
N ASP A 332 2.66 -0.28 -16.85
CA ASP A 332 3.98 0.36 -16.89
C ASP A 332 3.88 1.69 -16.15
N LEU A 333 4.45 1.71 -14.95
CA LEU A 333 4.46 2.89 -14.11
C LEU A 333 5.90 3.24 -13.76
N THR A 334 6.30 4.49 -13.97
CA THR A 334 7.59 5.00 -13.53
C THR A 334 7.39 6.10 -12.51
N TYR A 335 7.96 5.94 -11.32
CA TYR A 335 8.06 6.97 -10.31
C TYR A 335 9.32 7.79 -10.52
N TRP A 336 9.18 9.11 -10.56
CA TRP A 336 10.31 10.03 -10.59
C TRP A 336 10.68 10.43 -9.16
N MET A 337 11.68 9.76 -8.61
CA MET A 337 12.02 9.84 -7.19
C MET A 337 12.53 11.22 -6.79
N ASN A 338 13.15 11.99 -7.70
CA ASN A 338 13.54 13.37 -7.42
C ASN A 338 12.36 14.33 -7.20
N SER A 339 11.16 13.96 -7.66
CA SER A 339 9.93 14.73 -7.39
C SER A 339 9.26 14.27 -6.08
N LEU A 340 9.45 13.00 -5.72
CA LEU A 340 8.83 12.38 -4.54
C LEU A 340 9.67 12.55 -3.26
N GLN A 341 10.99 12.64 -3.41
CA GLN A 341 11.95 12.72 -2.32
C GLN A 341 12.89 13.90 -2.56
N PRO A 342 13.55 14.43 -1.51
CA PRO A 342 14.49 15.55 -1.62
C PRO A 342 15.82 15.12 -2.27
N ILE A 343 15.76 14.44 -3.41
CA ILE A 343 16.91 13.96 -4.19
C ILE A 343 17.30 15.05 -5.19
N PRO A 344 18.58 15.46 -5.24
CA PRO A 344 19.06 16.46 -6.20
C PRO A 344 18.70 16.14 -7.65
N HIS A 345 18.16 17.11 -8.39
CA HIS A 345 17.67 16.89 -9.77
C HIS A 345 18.79 16.58 -10.79
N ASP A 346 20.04 16.82 -10.45
CA ASP A 346 21.20 16.42 -11.26
C ASP A 346 21.54 14.93 -11.10
N ASP A 347 20.90 14.20 -10.18
CA ASP A 347 21.03 12.75 -9.99
C ASP A 347 19.69 12.05 -10.26
N PRO A 348 19.32 11.80 -11.53
CA PRO A 348 17.99 11.33 -11.90
C PRO A 348 17.75 9.91 -11.39
N MET A 349 16.78 9.74 -10.51
CA MET A 349 16.39 8.46 -9.90
C MET A 349 14.95 8.10 -10.28
N PHE A 350 14.76 6.88 -10.74
CA PHE A 350 13.46 6.35 -11.15
C PHE A 350 13.21 4.98 -10.56
N VAL A 351 11.97 4.71 -10.17
CA VAL A 351 11.50 3.36 -9.87
C VAL A 351 10.47 2.98 -10.92
N THR A 352 10.80 2.01 -11.78
CA THR A 352 9.87 1.52 -12.78
C THR A 352 9.28 0.19 -12.37
N LEU A 353 7.96 0.06 -12.48
CA LEU A 353 7.21 -1.14 -12.19
C LEU A 353 6.82 -1.87 -13.47
N ASN A 354 7.05 -3.19 -13.47
CA ASN A 354 6.49 -4.15 -14.42
C ASN A 354 6.68 -3.84 -15.92
N SER A 355 7.63 -2.98 -16.29
CA SER A 355 7.75 -2.54 -17.67
C SER A 355 8.28 -3.63 -18.57
N THR A 356 7.70 -3.73 -19.77
CA THR A 356 8.21 -4.58 -20.84
C THR A 356 9.28 -3.89 -21.69
N ARG A 357 9.53 -2.59 -21.44
CA ARG A 357 10.60 -1.84 -22.10
C ARG A 357 11.94 -2.18 -21.43
N PRO A 358 13.00 -2.41 -22.22
CA PRO A 358 14.31 -2.69 -21.65
C PRO A 358 14.85 -1.47 -20.92
N ILE A 359 15.32 -1.68 -19.69
CA ILE A 359 16.07 -0.70 -18.91
C ILE A 359 17.56 -1.01 -19.11
N ARG A 360 18.37 0.01 -19.41
CA ARG A 360 19.82 -0.17 -19.57
C ARG A 360 20.45 -0.72 -18.29
N GLU A 361 21.08 -1.91 -18.39
CA GLU A 361 21.61 -2.65 -17.25
C GLU A 361 22.64 -1.84 -16.44
N GLU A 362 23.47 -1.05 -17.12
CA GLU A 362 24.48 -0.21 -16.49
C GLU A 362 23.91 0.96 -15.66
N LEU A 363 22.61 1.23 -15.79
CA LEU A 363 21.91 2.27 -15.05
C LEU A 363 21.01 1.71 -13.94
N ILE A 364 20.97 0.39 -13.75
CA ILE A 364 20.18 -0.25 -12.69
C ILE A 364 20.98 -0.26 -11.39
N TYR A 365 20.36 0.23 -10.32
CA TYR A 365 20.92 0.18 -8.97
C TYR A 365 20.43 -1.04 -8.19
N ASP A 366 19.17 -1.41 -8.37
CA ASP A 366 18.52 -2.48 -7.60
C ASP A 366 17.27 -3.01 -8.32
N THR A 367 16.93 -4.27 -8.06
CA THR A 367 15.70 -4.91 -8.54
C THR A 367 15.09 -5.74 -7.42
N ALA A 368 13.79 -5.57 -7.21
CA ALA A 368 13.03 -6.30 -6.21
C ALA A 368 11.70 -6.79 -6.77
N THR A 369 11.21 -7.92 -6.29
CA THR A 369 9.86 -8.43 -6.60
C THR A 369 9.00 -8.36 -5.35
N PHE A 370 7.89 -7.63 -5.45
CA PHE A 370 6.87 -7.52 -4.41
C PHE A 370 5.66 -8.40 -4.75
N ARG A 371 4.91 -8.84 -3.74
CA ARG A 371 3.62 -9.52 -3.92
C ARG A 371 2.51 -8.53 -3.58
N HIS A 372 1.80 -8.03 -4.59
CA HIS A 372 0.70 -7.10 -4.38
C HIS A 372 -0.63 -7.85 -4.30
N PRO A 373 -1.50 -7.51 -3.32
CA PRO A 373 -2.83 -8.09 -3.24
C PRO A 373 -3.68 -7.65 -4.44
N VAL A 374 -4.43 -8.60 -4.99
CA VAL A 374 -5.42 -8.36 -6.03
C VAL A 374 -6.74 -8.09 -5.32
N PHE A 375 -7.14 -6.83 -5.28
CA PHE A 375 -8.44 -6.44 -4.73
C PHE A 375 -9.51 -6.74 -5.76
N ASP A 376 -10.08 -7.95 -5.77
CA ASP A 376 -11.28 -8.29 -6.55
C ASP A 376 -12.49 -8.52 -5.62
N LEU A 377 -13.65 -8.85 -6.20
CA LEU A 377 -14.85 -9.12 -5.41
C LEU A 377 -14.63 -10.25 -4.38
N GLY A 378 -13.80 -11.23 -4.72
CA GLY A 378 -13.40 -12.31 -3.80
C GLY A 378 -12.62 -11.76 -2.60
N ALA A 379 -11.64 -10.90 -2.84
CA ALA A 379 -10.87 -10.25 -1.77
C ALA A 379 -11.75 -9.34 -0.88
N LEU A 380 -12.69 -8.58 -1.45
CA LEU A 380 -13.59 -7.72 -0.67
C LEU A 380 -14.55 -8.54 0.23
N ASN A 381 -15.06 -9.65 -0.29
CA ASN A 381 -15.87 -10.58 0.49
C ASN A 381 -15.04 -11.25 1.60
N ALA A 382 -13.80 -11.65 1.28
CA ALA A 382 -12.86 -12.21 2.23
C ALA A 382 -12.55 -11.26 3.38
N GLN A 383 -12.30 -9.98 3.11
CA GLN A 383 -12.10 -8.96 4.15
C GLN A 383 -13.27 -8.89 5.14
N THR A 384 -14.50 -9.05 4.66
CA THR A 384 -15.70 -9.03 5.51
C THR A 384 -15.76 -10.30 6.38
N ALA A 385 -15.52 -11.46 5.80
CA ALA A 385 -15.49 -12.73 6.53
C ALA A 385 -14.37 -12.76 7.58
N ILE A 386 -13.17 -12.30 7.22
CA ILE A 386 -12.00 -12.26 8.12
C ILE A 386 -12.25 -11.30 9.27
N ARG A 387 -12.80 -10.10 9.01
CA ARG A 387 -13.20 -9.17 10.08
C ARG A 387 -14.18 -9.81 11.06
N ALA A 388 -15.15 -10.57 10.57
CA ALA A 388 -16.16 -11.21 11.42
C ALA A 388 -15.59 -12.35 12.29
N MET A 389 -14.55 -13.05 11.82
CA MET A 389 -13.93 -14.15 12.57
C MET A 389 -12.63 -13.77 13.30
N ASN A 390 -12.16 -12.53 13.18
CA ASN A 390 -10.89 -12.11 13.76
C ASN A 390 -10.96 -12.20 15.30
N GLY A 391 -9.98 -12.87 15.91
CA GLY A 391 -9.96 -13.16 17.35
C GLY A 391 -10.55 -14.51 17.74
N THR A 392 -11.15 -15.25 16.81
CA THR A 392 -11.53 -16.65 17.06
C THR A 392 -10.28 -17.53 17.25
N ASN A 393 -10.38 -18.53 18.13
CA ASN A 393 -9.28 -19.45 18.45
C ASN A 393 -7.95 -18.74 18.77
N HIS A 394 -8.00 -17.62 19.50
CA HIS A 394 -6.83 -16.83 19.88
C HIS A 394 -5.96 -16.37 18.70
N THR A 395 -6.58 -16.19 17.53
CA THR A 395 -5.92 -15.93 16.26
C THR A 395 -6.40 -14.62 15.66
N TRP A 396 -5.45 -13.79 15.29
CA TRP A 396 -5.70 -12.47 14.73
C TRP A 396 -4.96 -12.29 13.41
N PHE A 397 -5.57 -11.60 12.46
CA PHE A 397 -5.00 -11.28 11.16
C PHE A 397 -5.01 -9.77 10.97
N CYS A 398 -3.86 -9.21 10.61
CA CYS A 398 -3.71 -7.82 10.18
C CYS A 398 -2.75 -7.73 8.99
N GLY A 399 -2.81 -6.63 8.28
CA GLY A 399 -2.10 -6.45 7.02
C GLY A 399 -2.81 -5.43 6.14
N ALA A 400 -2.07 -4.76 5.26
CA ALA A 400 -2.65 -3.78 4.34
C ALA A 400 -3.77 -4.38 3.45
N TRP A 401 -3.69 -5.69 3.19
CA TRP A 401 -4.68 -6.47 2.44
C TRP A 401 -6.06 -6.57 3.13
N MET A 402 -6.16 -6.22 4.42
CA MET A 402 -7.44 -6.15 5.14
C MET A 402 -8.29 -4.91 4.79
N LYS A 403 -7.70 -3.90 4.12
CA LYS A 403 -8.38 -2.67 3.69
C LYS A 403 -8.05 -2.32 2.23
N ASN A 404 -7.42 -1.18 1.91
CA ASN A 404 -7.16 -0.76 0.53
C ASN A 404 -5.71 -0.99 0.04
N GLY A 405 -4.86 -1.63 0.84
CA GLY A 405 -3.48 -1.97 0.43
C GLY A 405 -2.42 -0.90 0.71
N PHE A 406 -2.76 0.19 1.39
CA PHE A 406 -1.81 1.26 1.72
C PHE A 406 -1.06 1.02 3.03
N HIS A 407 -0.06 1.85 3.29
CA HIS A 407 0.71 1.78 4.52
C HIS A 407 -0.14 2.08 5.77
N GLU A 408 -1.04 3.07 5.66
CA GLU A 408 -2.04 3.35 6.70
C GLU A 408 -2.93 2.15 6.96
N ASP A 409 -3.41 1.48 5.91
CA ASP A 409 -4.27 0.30 6.05
C ASP A 409 -3.57 -0.82 6.82
N GLY A 410 -2.26 -0.98 6.57
CA GLY A 410 -1.41 -1.88 7.30
C GLY A 410 -1.39 -1.56 8.80
N TYR A 411 -1.10 -0.31 9.18
CA TYR A 411 -1.05 0.08 10.58
C TYR A 411 -2.44 0.09 11.24
N SER A 412 -3.45 0.64 10.56
CA SER A 412 -4.82 0.71 11.04
C SER A 412 -5.44 -0.67 11.27
N SER A 413 -5.14 -1.68 10.43
CA SER A 413 -5.57 -3.06 10.70
C SER A 413 -4.91 -3.67 11.94
N ALA A 414 -3.72 -3.20 12.33
CA ALA A 414 -3.09 -3.60 13.58
C ALA A 414 -3.76 -2.93 14.79
N VAL A 415 -4.21 -1.68 14.65
CA VAL A 415 -5.05 -1.00 15.66
C VAL A 415 -6.34 -1.81 15.89
N ASP A 416 -7.03 -2.22 14.82
CA ASP A 416 -8.25 -3.04 14.92
C ASP A 416 -8.01 -4.34 15.74
N VAL A 417 -6.85 -4.99 15.54
CA VAL A 417 -6.46 -6.20 16.30
C VAL A 417 -6.18 -5.88 17.77
N VAL A 418 -5.46 -4.80 18.06
CA VAL A 418 -5.14 -4.37 19.43
C VAL A 418 -6.43 -4.09 20.20
N GLU A 419 -7.34 -3.31 19.62
CA GLU A 419 -8.63 -3.00 20.22
C GLU A 419 -9.47 -4.27 20.46
N GLY A 420 -9.42 -5.23 19.53
CA GLY A 420 -10.05 -6.53 19.72
C GLY A 420 -9.48 -7.32 20.90
N ILE A 421 -8.16 -7.39 21.04
CA ILE A 421 -7.48 -8.08 22.14
C ILE A 421 -7.76 -7.40 23.49
N GLU A 422 -7.70 -6.07 23.54
CA GLU A 422 -7.93 -5.28 24.75
C GLU A 422 -9.41 -5.26 25.17
N GLY A 423 -10.32 -5.20 24.20
CA GLY A 423 -11.77 -5.29 24.42
C GLY A 423 -12.19 -6.62 25.02
N LEU A 424 -11.52 -7.72 24.64
CA LEU A 424 -11.69 -9.03 25.29
C LEU A 424 -11.11 -9.08 26.72
N ALA A 425 -10.15 -8.21 27.03
CA ALA A 425 -9.51 -8.13 28.34
C ALA A 425 -10.24 -7.18 29.32
N GLY A 426 -11.30 -6.49 28.88
CA GLY A 426 -12.06 -5.54 29.70
C GLY A 426 -11.27 -4.27 30.09
N VAL A 427 -10.20 -3.96 29.35
CA VAL A 427 -9.38 -2.77 29.58
C VAL A 427 -10.02 -1.58 28.86
N PRO A 428 -10.28 -0.44 29.51
CA PRO A 428 -10.79 0.74 28.82
C PRO A 428 -9.77 1.18 27.76
N ALA A 429 -10.22 1.35 26.52
CA ALA A 429 -9.37 1.87 25.44
C ALA A 429 -8.69 3.17 25.89
N ALA A 430 -7.37 3.24 25.73
CA ALA A 430 -6.61 4.45 26.05
C ALA A 430 -7.04 5.58 25.09
N ALA A 431 -7.57 6.66 25.67
CA ALA A 431 -8.06 7.85 24.95
C ALA A 431 -6.94 8.73 24.38
#